data_AF-A0A2M7K0I0-F1
#
_entry.id   AF-A0A2M7K0I0-F1
#
_cell.length_a   1.000
_cell.length_b   1.000
_cell.length_c   1.000
_cell.angle_alpha   90.00
_cell.angle_beta   90.00
_cell.angle_gamma   90.00
#
_symmetry.space_group_name_H-M   'P 1'
#
loop_
_entity.id
_entity.type
_entity.pdbx_description
1 polymer ?
#
loop_
_entity_poly.entity_id
_entity_poly.type
_entity_poly.pdbx_seq_one_letter_code
_entity_poly.pdbx_strand_id
1 'polypeptide(L)'
;MASPPQSPTLRIDAAGVYYRELNARLRELVSNGTKRIELHNVYGQRYIGTDLDRPVDIEIFGVPGNDLGAFMDGPRIIVHGNAQDGCGNTMNSGEIIIHGHAGDITGLSARGGKIFVRDDVGYRAGIHMKEYQDKKPVLVIGGTAQDFLGEYMAGGVLIILGLNPSGLSPQEPALNKVNGRSLGEGECPLKQVQGKFIGTGMHGGVIYLRGSVKDFQLGKEVGIAELDEKDRLVLKQLVGEFAQHFSYDAEEILYHKFAKLFPLYLRPYGRLYAY
;
A
#
# COMPACT_ATOMS: atom_id res chain seq x y z
N MET A 1 -25.96 -23.11 1.52
CA MET A 1 -26.39 -22.01 0.64
C MET A 1 -25.53 -22.08 -0.62
N ALA A 2 -26.13 -22.14 -1.80
CA ALA A 2 -25.37 -22.11 -3.05
C ALA A 2 -24.74 -20.71 -3.19
N SER A 3 -23.45 -20.66 -3.52
CA SER A 3 -22.76 -19.41 -3.84
C SER A 3 -23.53 -18.67 -4.95
N PRO A 4 -23.67 -17.34 -4.88
CA PRO A 4 -24.36 -16.59 -5.92
C PRO A 4 -23.70 -16.86 -7.29
N PRO A 5 -24.48 -16.87 -8.40
CA PRO A 5 -23.92 -17.08 -9.73
C PRO A 5 -22.84 -16.03 -10.00
N GLN A 6 -21.63 -16.47 -10.31
CA GLN A 6 -20.51 -15.58 -10.61
C GLN A 6 -20.84 -14.80 -11.88
N SER A 7 -20.74 -13.47 -11.82
CA SER A 7 -20.86 -12.63 -13.02
C SER A 7 -19.83 -13.06 -14.07
N PRO A 8 -20.16 -13.03 -15.37
CA PRO A 8 -19.22 -13.46 -16.41
C PRO A 8 -17.96 -12.58 -16.39
N THR A 9 -16.80 -13.21 -16.34
CA THR A 9 -15.50 -12.54 -16.40
C THR A 9 -15.13 -12.26 -17.86
N LEU A 10 -14.88 -11.00 -18.19
CA LEU A 10 -14.39 -10.61 -19.52
C LEU A 10 -12.87 -10.64 -19.55
N ARG A 11 -12.29 -11.33 -20.53
CA ARG A 11 -10.84 -11.40 -20.72
C ARG A 11 -10.39 -10.47 -21.84
N ILE A 12 -9.32 -9.72 -21.60
CA ILE A 12 -8.68 -8.83 -22.57
C ILE A 12 -7.20 -9.17 -22.64
N ASP A 13 -6.71 -9.43 -23.85
CA ASP A 13 -5.27 -9.48 -24.11
C ASP A 13 -4.76 -8.05 -24.39
N ALA A 14 -3.78 -7.60 -23.59
CA ALA A 14 -3.16 -6.29 -23.72
C ALA A 14 -1.89 -6.31 -24.58
N ALA A 15 -1.45 -7.47 -25.09
CA ALA A 15 -0.27 -7.57 -25.93
C ALA A 15 -0.38 -6.66 -27.16
N GLY A 16 0.57 -5.72 -27.32
CA GLY A 16 0.58 -4.76 -28.42
C GLY A 16 -0.52 -3.69 -28.38
N VAL A 17 -1.40 -3.70 -27.37
CA VAL A 17 -2.47 -2.70 -27.23
C VAL A 17 -1.89 -1.42 -26.63
N TYR A 18 -2.13 -0.30 -27.32
CA TYR A 18 -1.71 1.01 -26.81
C TYR A 18 -2.54 1.40 -25.59
N TYR A 19 -1.88 2.00 -24.58
CA TYR A 19 -2.52 2.24 -23.28
C TYR A 19 -3.81 3.08 -23.37
N ARG A 20 -3.89 4.05 -24.29
CA ARG A 20 -5.09 4.88 -24.44
C ARG A 20 -6.30 4.07 -24.90
N GLU A 21 -6.08 3.13 -25.81
CA GLU A 21 -7.11 2.25 -26.34
C GLU A 21 -7.59 1.27 -25.27
N LEU A 22 -6.65 0.67 -24.53
CA LEU A 22 -6.98 -0.20 -23.41
C LEU A 22 -7.85 0.53 -22.36
N ASN A 23 -7.47 1.75 -21.99
CA ASN A 23 -8.21 2.54 -21.01
C ASN A 23 -9.58 2.99 -21.52
N ALA A 24 -9.70 3.38 -22.81
CA ALA A 24 -10.99 3.69 -23.40
C ALA A 24 -11.94 2.48 -23.35
N ARG A 25 -11.43 1.29 -23.71
CA ARG A 25 -12.17 0.03 -23.64
C ARG A 25 -12.60 -0.31 -22.22
N LEU A 26 -11.72 -0.13 -21.22
CA LEU A 26 -12.08 -0.35 -19.81
C LEU A 26 -13.22 0.57 -19.36
N ARG A 27 -13.19 1.87 -19.69
CA ARG A 27 -14.27 2.82 -19.34
C ARG A 27 -15.60 2.43 -19.97
N GLU A 28 -15.59 2.00 -21.23
CA GLU A 28 -16.79 1.54 -21.93
C GLU A 28 -17.39 0.30 -21.26
N LEU A 29 -16.56 -0.71 -21.00
CA LEU A 29 -16.99 -1.97 -20.37
C LEU A 29 -17.59 -1.74 -18.98
N VAL A 30 -16.94 -0.90 -18.18
CA VAL A 30 -17.40 -0.55 -16.83
C VAL A 30 -18.69 0.26 -16.89
N SER A 31 -18.80 1.19 -17.83
CA SER A 31 -20.05 1.96 -18.05
C SER A 31 -21.21 1.08 -18.49
N ASN A 32 -20.92 -0.01 -19.23
CA ASN A 32 -21.90 -1.02 -19.62
C ASN A 32 -22.20 -2.05 -18.53
N GLY A 33 -21.67 -1.86 -17.30
CA GLY A 33 -22.02 -2.66 -16.14
C GLY A 33 -21.18 -3.94 -15.96
N THR A 34 -20.07 -4.08 -16.70
CA THR A 34 -19.15 -5.21 -16.52
C THR A 34 -18.63 -5.22 -15.08
N LYS A 35 -18.72 -6.39 -14.43
CA LYS A 35 -18.34 -6.55 -13.01
C LYS A 35 -16.97 -7.16 -12.81
N ARG A 36 -16.46 -7.93 -13.78
CA ARG A 36 -15.19 -8.65 -13.68
C ARG A 36 -14.41 -8.60 -14.99
N ILE A 37 -13.16 -8.17 -14.93
CA ILE A 37 -12.27 -8.07 -16.08
C ILE A 37 -10.92 -8.68 -15.73
N GLU A 38 -10.39 -9.52 -16.61
CA GLU A 38 -8.99 -9.97 -16.56
C GLU A 38 -8.21 -9.32 -17.69
N LEU A 39 -7.09 -8.69 -17.37
CA LEU A 39 -6.12 -8.16 -18.31
C LEU A 39 -4.90 -9.07 -18.35
N HIS A 40 -4.63 -9.65 -19.51
CA HIS A 40 -3.49 -10.54 -19.74
C HIS A 40 -2.41 -9.85 -20.57
N ASN A 41 -1.16 -10.30 -20.42
CA ASN A 41 -0.01 -9.78 -21.17
C ASN A 41 0.18 -8.26 -21.03
N VAL A 42 0.01 -7.74 -19.81
CA VAL A 42 0.23 -6.32 -19.51
C VAL A 42 1.72 -6.04 -19.36
N TYR A 43 2.25 -5.16 -20.20
CA TYR A 43 3.68 -4.83 -20.29
C TYR A 43 3.89 -3.31 -20.31
N GLY A 44 3.49 -2.63 -19.24
CA GLY A 44 3.73 -1.20 -19.05
C GLY A 44 2.65 -0.28 -19.61
N GLN A 45 1.47 -0.79 -19.97
CA GLN A 45 0.32 0.07 -20.27
C GLN A 45 -0.03 0.93 -19.05
N ARG A 46 0.05 2.24 -19.21
CA ARG A 46 -0.16 3.24 -18.16
C ARG A 46 -1.64 3.50 -17.89
N TYR A 47 -1.95 4.06 -16.73
CA TYR A 47 -3.28 4.57 -16.36
C TYR A 47 -4.39 3.51 -16.31
N ILE A 48 -4.04 2.22 -16.19
CA ILE A 48 -5.04 1.16 -16.06
C ILE A 48 -5.91 1.44 -14.83
N GLY A 49 -7.23 1.43 -15.00
CA GLY A 49 -8.17 1.72 -13.93
C GLY A 49 -8.31 3.20 -13.58
N THR A 50 -7.62 4.10 -14.30
CA THR A 50 -7.74 5.53 -14.07
C THR A 50 -9.12 6.05 -14.42
N ASP A 51 -9.68 6.89 -13.54
CA ASP A 51 -10.98 7.55 -13.72
C ASP A 51 -12.15 6.56 -13.88
N LEU A 52 -12.01 5.36 -13.30
CA LEU A 52 -13.14 4.43 -13.15
C LEU A 52 -13.88 4.75 -11.85
N ASP A 53 -15.19 4.95 -11.97
CA ASP A 53 -16.08 5.52 -10.94
C ASP A 53 -17.19 4.55 -10.48
N ARG A 54 -17.08 3.27 -10.86
CA ARG A 54 -18.06 2.22 -10.53
C ARG A 54 -17.38 0.98 -10.00
N PRO A 55 -18.07 0.20 -9.13
CA PRO A 55 -17.54 -1.08 -8.67
C PRO A 55 -17.32 -2.07 -9.83
N VAL A 56 -16.07 -2.49 -10.00
CA VAL A 56 -15.60 -3.54 -10.92
C VAL A 56 -14.38 -4.22 -10.30
N ASP A 57 -14.29 -5.54 -10.43
CA ASP A 57 -13.08 -6.30 -10.12
C ASP A 57 -12.21 -6.39 -11.38
N ILE A 58 -10.96 -5.94 -11.30
CA ILE A 58 -9.98 -6.03 -12.39
C ILE A 58 -8.78 -6.83 -11.90
N GLU A 59 -8.47 -7.94 -12.57
CA GLU A 59 -7.25 -8.71 -12.34
C GLU A 59 -6.24 -8.46 -13.46
N ILE A 60 -4.99 -8.23 -13.10
CA ILE A 60 -3.91 -7.88 -14.02
C ILE A 60 -2.82 -8.95 -13.95
N PHE A 61 -2.61 -9.64 -15.07
CA PHE A 61 -1.53 -10.60 -15.28
C PHE A 61 -0.44 -9.94 -16.12
N GLY A 62 0.58 -9.44 -15.44
CA GLY A 62 1.68 -8.66 -16.01
C GLY A 62 2.10 -7.51 -15.10
N VAL A 63 2.78 -6.53 -15.67
CA VAL A 63 3.24 -5.32 -14.95
C VAL A 63 2.53 -4.10 -15.54
N PRO A 64 1.51 -3.52 -14.87
CA PRO A 64 0.93 -2.26 -15.30
C PRO A 64 1.97 -1.15 -15.26
N GLY A 65 1.84 -0.21 -16.19
CA GLY A 65 2.67 0.99 -16.22
C GLY A 65 2.29 2.00 -15.15
N ASN A 66 2.91 3.17 -15.21
CA ASN A 66 2.68 4.26 -14.25
C ASN A 66 1.19 4.63 -14.09
N ASP A 67 0.88 5.13 -12.89
CA ASP A 67 -0.43 5.69 -12.51
C ASP A 67 -1.59 4.68 -12.55
N LEU A 68 -1.31 3.40 -12.22
CA LEU A 68 -2.34 2.38 -11.98
C LEU A 68 -3.38 2.90 -10.96
N GLY A 69 -4.66 2.88 -11.32
CA GLY A 69 -5.75 3.27 -10.43
C GLY A 69 -5.77 4.75 -10.07
N ALA A 70 -5.12 5.62 -10.85
CA ALA A 70 -5.16 7.05 -10.56
C ALA A 70 -6.59 7.61 -10.61
N PHE A 71 -6.99 8.47 -9.67
CA PHE A 71 -8.34 9.06 -9.59
C PHE A 71 -9.51 8.06 -9.51
N MET A 72 -9.26 6.77 -9.24
CA MET A 72 -10.32 5.77 -9.16
C MET A 72 -11.26 6.03 -7.96
N ASP A 73 -12.53 5.68 -8.12
CA ASP A 73 -13.55 5.78 -7.07
C ASP A 73 -14.44 4.52 -7.07
N GLY A 74 -13.99 3.49 -6.36
CA GLY A 74 -14.78 2.28 -6.11
C GLY A 74 -14.31 0.97 -6.75
N PRO A 75 -13.50 0.92 -7.83
CA PRO A 75 -13.00 -0.35 -8.35
C PRO A 75 -12.13 -1.12 -7.34
N ARG A 76 -11.97 -2.40 -7.60
CA ARG A 76 -11.00 -3.27 -6.93
C ARG A 76 -10.03 -3.84 -7.96
N ILE A 77 -8.75 -3.54 -7.81
CA ILE A 77 -7.71 -3.93 -8.79
C ILE A 77 -6.69 -4.85 -8.12
N ILE A 78 -6.50 -6.06 -8.64
CA ILE A 78 -5.46 -7.00 -8.22
C ILE A 78 -4.39 -7.08 -9.31
N VAL A 79 -3.13 -6.90 -8.92
CA VAL A 79 -1.96 -7.10 -9.77
C VAL A 79 -1.23 -8.36 -9.32
N HIS A 80 -1.18 -9.39 -10.17
CA HIS A 80 -0.49 -10.65 -9.92
C HIS A 80 1.03 -10.56 -10.17
N GLY A 81 1.61 -9.38 -9.93
CA GLY A 81 2.99 -9.03 -10.23
C GLY A 81 3.37 -7.68 -9.63
N ASN A 82 4.37 -7.02 -10.21
CA ASN A 82 4.82 -5.69 -9.80
C ASN A 82 3.96 -4.59 -10.42
N ALA A 83 3.91 -3.41 -9.81
CA ALA A 83 3.38 -2.18 -10.38
C ALA A 83 4.46 -1.10 -10.47
N GLN A 84 4.40 -0.24 -11.49
CA GLN A 84 5.31 0.91 -11.62
C GLN A 84 4.88 2.10 -10.74
N ASP A 85 5.43 3.28 -10.99
CA ASP A 85 5.27 4.47 -10.15
C ASP A 85 3.85 5.02 -10.16
N GLY A 86 3.46 5.70 -9.09
CA GLY A 86 2.20 6.46 -9.02
C GLY A 86 0.95 5.60 -8.85
N CYS A 87 1.10 4.34 -8.43
CA CYS A 87 -0.04 3.50 -8.11
C CYS A 87 -0.97 4.17 -7.08
N GLY A 88 -2.27 4.23 -7.37
CA GLY A 88 -3.28 4.84 -6.51
C GLY A 88 -3.18 6.37 -6.40
N ASN A 89 -2.54 7.04 -7.37
CA ASN A 89 -2.41 8.49 -7.39
C ASN A 89 -3.78 9.18 -7.31
N THR A 90 -4.03 9.95 -6.26
CA THR A 90 -5.26 10.72 -6.05
C THR A 90 -6.53 9.84 -6.03
N MET A 91 -6.41 8.55 -5.69
CA MET A 91 -7.59 7.68 -5.57
C MET A 91 -8.56 8.15 -4.46
N ASN A 92 -9.86 8.03 -4.70
CA ASN A 92 -10.92 8.51 -3.80
C ASN A 92 -11.58 7.39 -3.00
N SER A 93 -11.74 6.21 -3.58
CA SER A 93 -12.17 4.98 -2.90
C SER A 93 -11.82 3.74 -3.74
N GLY A 94 -12.12 2.56 -3.22
CA GLY A 94 -11.77 1.28 -3.83
C GLY A 94 -10.52 0.67 -3.20
N GLU A 95 -10.00 -0.36 -3.85
CA GLU A 95 -8.90 -1.18 -3.33
C GLU A 95 -7.91 -1.53 -4.44
N ILE A 96 -6.61 -1.40 -4.16
CA ILE A 96 -5.54 -1.88 -5.03
C ILE A 96 -4.69 -2.89 -4.25
N ILE A 97 -4.49 -4.08 -4.82
CA ILE A 97 -3.75 -5.19 -4.23
C ILE A 97 -2.61 -5.57 -5.17
N ILE A 98 -1.36 -5.42 -4.74
CA ILE A 98 -0.17 -5.70 -5.54
C ILE A 98 0.57 -6.89 -4.91
N HIS A 99 0.63 -8.00 -5.63
CA HIS A 99 1.33 -9.20 -5.19
C HIS A 99 2.86 -9.10 -5.33
N GLY A 100 3.41 -8.03 -5.91
CA GLY A 100 4.85 -7.81 -6.02
C GLY A 100 5.30 -6.51 -5.35
N HIS A 101 6.27 -5.85 -5.98
CA HIS A 101 6.75 -4.51 -5.63
C HIS A 101 5.88 -3.41 -6.27
N ALA A 102 5.84 -2.25 -5.63
CA ALA A 102 5.29 -1.03 -6.24
C ALA A 102 6.37 0.06 -6.37
N GLY A 103 6.28 0.86 -7.42
CA GLY A 103 7.26 1.92 -7.70
C GLY A 103 7.17 3.11 -6.73
N ASP A 104 7.82 4.20 -7.15
CA ASP A 104 7.85 5.45 -6.41
C ASP A 104 6.43 6.04 -6.29
N ILE A 105 6.25 6.92 -5.31
CA ILE A 105 5.05 7.75 -5.13
C ILE A 105 3.73 6.95 -5.09
N THR A 106 3.79 5.68 -4.68
CA THR A 106 2.60 4.84 -4.45
C THR A 106 1.71 5.50 -3.39
N GLY A 107 0.43 5.70 -3.68
CA GLY A 107 -0.52 6.41 -2.83
C GLY A 107 -0.39 7.94 -2.87
N LEU A 108 0.33 8.51 -3.84
CA LEU A 108 0.48 9.96 -4.02
C LEU A 108 -0.88 10.66 -3.94
N SER A 109 -1.03 11.60 -3.01
CA SER A 109 -2.25 12.42 -2.88
C SER A 109 -3.56 11.64 -2.70
N ALA A 110 -3.50 10.35 -2.32
CA ALA A 110 -4.69 9.54 -2.09
C ALA A 110 -5.60 10.22 -1.05
N ARG A 111 -6.91 10.19 -1.31
CA ARG A 111 -7.95 10.80 -0.46
C ARG A 111 -8.76 9.77 0.31
N GLY A 112 -8.88 8.56 -0.23
CA GLY A 112 -9.58 7.44 0.39
C GLY A 112 -9.17 6.11 -0.25
N GLY A 113 -9.87 5.04 0.10
CA GLY A 113 -9.57 3.69 -0.38
C GLY A 113 -8.34 3.07 0.30
N LYS A 114 -7.97 1.88 -0.16
CA LYS A 114 -6.90 1.07 0.44
C LYS A 114 -5.94 0.56 -0.62
N ILE A 115 -4.65 0.61 -0.33
CA ILE A 115 -3.59 0.03 -1.16
C ILE A 115 -2.83 -0.98 -0.30
N PHE A 116 -2.70 -2.20 -0.80
CA PHE A 116 -1.94 -3.28 -0.19
C PHE A 116 -0.81 -3.69 -1.14
N VAL A 117 0.44 -3.60 -0.68
CA VAL A 117 1.62 -4.04 -1.45
C VAL A 117 2.30 -5.14 -0.67
N ARG A 118 2.39 -6.34 -1.26
CA ARG A 118 2.97 -7.51 -0.57
C ARG A 118 4.44 -7.30 -0.24
N ASP A 119 5.20 -6.76 -1.19
CA ASP A 119 6.65 -6.65 -1.08
C ASP A 119 7.03 -5.20 -0.76
N ASP A 120 8.08 -4.67 -1.40
CA ASP A 120 8.59 -3.32 -1.13
C ASP A 120 7.92 -2.23 -1.98
N VAL A 121 8.04 -0.99 -1.51
CA VAL A 121 7.73 0.22 -2.28
C VAL A 121 8.96 1.10 -2.48
N GLY A 122 8.90 1.96 -3.50
CA GLY A 122 9.94 2.94 -3.83
C GLY A 122 10.01 4.16 -2.91
N TYR A 123 10.51 5.26 -3.46
CA TYR A 123 10.65 6.56 -2.80
C TYR A 123 9.30 7.27 -2.65
N ARG A 124 9.17 8.07 -1.58
CA ARG A 124 8.02 8.96 -1.36
C ARG A 124 6.66 8.24 -1.35
N ALA A 125 6.62 6.97 -0.98
CA ALA A 125 5.35 6.27 -0.82
C ALA A 125 4.47 6.98 0.23
N GLY A 126 3.19 7.15 -0.09
CA GLY A 126 2.23 7.88 0.74
C GLY A 126 2.40 9.40 0.77
N ILE A 127 3.21 9.98 -0.14
CA ILE A 127 3.36 11.43 -0.20
C ILE A 127 2.02 12.14 -0.39
N HIS A 128 1.76 13.19 0.39
CA HIS A 128 0.54 14.00 0.32
C HIS A 128 -0.78 13.23 0.52
N MET A 129 -0.76 12.01 1.07
CA MET A 129 -1.98 11.34 1.53
C MET A 129 -2.75 12.28 2.47
N LYS A 130 -4.06 12.42 2.23
CA LYS A 130 -4.90 13.41 2.91
C LYS A 130 -6.28 12.85 3.21
N GLU A 131 -6.73 13.06 4.44
CA GLU A 131 -8.09 12.70 4.83
C GLU A 131 -9.00 13.93 4.73
N TYR A 132 -10.26 13.70 4.36
CA TYR A 132 -11.26 14.76 4.31
C TYR A 132 -12.62 14.16 4.62
N GLN A 133 -13.27 14.67 5.67
CA GLN A 133 -14.56 14.15 6.15
C GLN A 133 -14.48 12.65 6.47
N ASP A 134 -15.27 11.83 5.80
CA ASP A 134 -15.33 10.37 5.93
C ASP A 134 -14.26 9.63 5.11
N LYS A 135 -13.56 10.34 4.21
CA LYS A 135 -12.55 9.76 3.33
C LYS A 135 -11.20 9.67 4.06
N LYS A 136 -10.73 8.44 4.26
CA LYS A 136 -9.48 8.13 4.94
C LYS A 136 -8.65 7.14 4.09
N PRO A 137 -7.53 7.57 3.51
CA PRO A 137 -6.70 6.71 2.66
C PRO A 137 -5.85 5.77 3.51
N VAL A 138 -5.62 4.56 3.02
CA VAL A 138 -4.81 3.53 3.68
C VAL A 138 -3.75 2.98 2.73
N LEU A 139 -2.52 2.83 3.22
CA LEU A 139 -1.44 2.14 2.52
C LEU A 139 -0.78 1.14 3.47
N VAL A 140 -0.82 -0.16 3.14
CA VAL A 140 -0.16 -1.23 3.89
C VAL A 140 0.92 -1.86 3.02
N ILE A 141 2.15 -1.86 3.52
CA ILE A 141 3.33 -2.32 2.81
C ILE A 141 3.92 -3.50 3.58
N GLY A 142 4.00 -4.65 2.93
CA GLY A 142 4.52 -5.87 3.53
C GLY A 142 6.02 -5.80 3.77
N GLY A 143 6.80 -5.35 2.79
CA GLY A 143 8.25 -5.21 2.87
C GLY A 143 8.71 -3.90 3.51
N THR A 144 9.58 -3.19 2.81
CA THR A 144 10.17 -1.90 3.23
C THR A 144 9.85 -0.77 2.26
N ALA A 145 10.25 0.45 2.62
CA ALA A 145 10.16 1.65 1.80
C ALA A 145 11.50 2.39 1.74
N GLN A 146 11.68 3.18 0.69
CA GLN A 146 12.83 4.08 0.52
C GLN A 146 12.59 5.43 1.21
N ASP A 147 13.44 6.42 0.93
CA ASP A 147 13.39 7.75 1.57
C ASP A 147 12.05 8.46 1.36
N PHE A 148 11.74 9.36 2.30
CA PHE A 148 10.57 10.25 2.29
C PHE A 148 9.21 9.54 2.35
N LEU A 149 9.14 8.36 2.96
CA LEU A 149 7.87 7.69 3.28
C LEU A 149 6.94 8.64 4.06
N GLY A 150 5.70 8.84 3.58
CA GLY A 150 4.70 9.68 4.24
C GLY A 150 5.02 11.18 4.24
N GLU A 151 5.87 11.65 3.32
CA GLU A 151 6.17 13.07 3.18
C GLU A 151 4.90 13.91 2.95
N TYR A 152 4.76 15.03 3.67
CA TYR A 152 3.59 15.91 3.62
C TYR A 152 2.24 15.20 3.86
N MET A 153 2.24 14.08 4.58
CA MET A 153 1.00 13.39 4.95
C MET A 153 0.13 14.29 5.85
N ALA A 154 -1.12 14.42 5.44
CA ALA A 154 -2.14 15.29 6.03
C ALA A 154 -3.33 14.49 6.60
N GLY A 155 -3.24 13.16 6.61
CA GLY A 155 -4.32 12.27 7.03
C GLY A 155 -4.13 10.85 6.50
N GLY A 156 -4.92 9.91 7.02
CA GLY A 156 -4.86 8.50 6.62
C GLY A 156 -4.03 7.61 7.54
N VAL A 157 -3.83 6.37 7.10
CA VAL A 157 -3.04 5.34 7.81
C VAL A 157 -2.01 4.74 6.85
N LEU A 158 -0.76 4.72 7.27
CA LEU A 158 0.32 4.02 6.58
C LEU A 158 0.88 2.93 7.49
N ILE A 159 1.08 1.71 7.00
CA ILE A 159 1.65 0.60 7.77
C ILE A 159 2.84 0.01 7.02
N ILE A 160 3.97 -0.15 7.71
CA ILE A 160 5.12 -0.94 7.24
C ILE A 160 5.26 -2.20 8.10
N LEU A 161 5.23 -3.37 7.46
CA LEU A 161 5.34 -4.65 8.15
C LEU A 161 6.77 -5.22 8.17
N GLY A 162 7.68 -4.80 7.28
CA GLY A 162 9.06 -5.29 7.30
C GLY A 162 9.18 -6.82 7.16
N LEU A 163 8.27 -7.43 6.41
CA LEU A 163 8.27 -8.85 6.04
C LEU A 163 9.33 -9.10 4.97
N ASN A 164 9.92 -10.29 4.97
CA ASN A 164 10.81 -10.71 3.90
C ASN A 164 9.97 -11.38 2.80
N PRO A 165 10.08 -10.96 1.53
CA PRO A 165 9.29 -11.54 0.43
C PRO A 165 9.67 -12.98 0.04
N SER A 166 10.55 -13.63 0.79
CA SER A 166 10.77 -15.07 0.68
C SER A 166 9.87 -15.78 1.68
N GLY A 167 8.85 -16.47 1.18
CA GLY A 167 8.18 -17.56 1.88
C GLY A 167 9.14 -18.72 2.17
N LEU A 168 10.19 -18.49 2.94
CA LEU A 168 10.65 -19.50 3.87
C LEU A 168 9.50 -19.63 4.88
N SER A 169 8.60 -20.55 4.57
CA SER A 169 7.93 -21.26 5.66
C SER A 169 9.05 -21.71 6.63
N PRO A 170 8.79 -21.81 7.95
CA PRO A 170 9.73 -22.41 8.90
C PRO A 170 10.09 -23.88 8.61
N GLN A 171 9.77 -24.41 7.42
CA GLN A 171 10.09 -25.77 6.99
C GLN A 171 11.46 -25.81 6.30
N GLU A 172 12.48 -25.42 7.05
CA GLU A 172 13.78 -26.07 7.13
C GLU A 172 14.54 -25.25 8.19
N PRO A 173 15.13 -25.89 9.22
CA PRO A 173 15.94 -25.18 10.19
C PRO A 173 17.17 -24.67 9.46
N ALA A 174 17.06 -23.46 8.88
CA ALA A 174 18.17 -22.68 8.40
C ALA A 174 19.14 -22.64 9.57
N LEU A 175 20.29 -23.30 9.39
CA LEU A 175 21.37 -23.31 10.36
C LEU A 175 21.55 -21.87 10.86
N ASN A 176 21.26 -21.69 12.16
CA ASN A 176 21.50 -20.49 12.96
C ASN A 176 22.94 -20.01 12.81
N LYS A 177 23.28 -19.35 11.69
CA LYS A 177 24.58 -18.70 11.46
C LYS A 177 24.42 -17.54 10.48
N VAL A 178 24.04 -16.38 11.00
CA VAL A 178 24.52 -15.11 10.45
C VAL A 178 25.69 -14.69 11.34
N ASN A 179 26.91 -14.67 10.77
CA ASN A 179 28.14 -14.23 11.47
C ASN A 179 28.45 -14.94 12.81
N GLY A 180 28.09 -16.22 12.95
CA GLY A 180 28.47 -17.02 14.12
C GLY A 180 27.80 -16.62 15.45
N ARG A 181 26.70 -15.86 15.43
CA ARG A 181 25.86 -15.62 16.61
C ARG A 181 24.52 -16.36 16.45
N SER A 182 24.13 -17.08 17.50
CA SER A 182 22.77 -17.59 17.66
C SER A 182 21.82 -16.41 17.84
N LEU A 183 20.75 -16.35 17.05
CA LEU A 183 19.65 -15.40 17.26
C LEU A 183 18.92 -15.76 18.55
N GLY A 184 18.63 -14.75 19.37
CA GLY A 184 17.86 -14.94 20.60
C GLY A 184 16.40 -15.27 20.29
N GLU A 185 15.69 -15.93 21.21
CA GLU A 185 14.25 -16.13 21.13
C GLU A 185 13.55 -14.78 20.86
N GLY A 186 12.87 -14.65 19.70
CA GLY A 186 12.14 -13.43 19.31
C GLY A 186 12.77 -12.60 18.18
N GLU A 187 13.97 -12.94 17.69
CA GLU A 187 14.58 -12.27 16.54
C GLU A 187 14.19 -12.93 15.21
N CYS A 188 12.96 -12.68 14.74
CA CYS A 188 12.70 -12.79 13.31
C CYS A 188 13.54 -11.70 12.62
N PRO A 189 14.32 -11.99 11.56
CA PRO A 189 15.10 -10.97 10.86
C PRO A 189 14.17 -10.03 10.11
N LEU A 190 13.58 -9.07 10.84
CA LEU A 190 12.73 -8.03 10.30
C LEU A 190 13.51 -7.23 9.27
N LYS A 191 12.92 -7.06 8.09
CA LYS A 191 13.46 -6.13 7.10
C LYS A 191 13.23 -4.72 7.63
N GLN A 192 14.30 -4.10 8.11
CA GLN A 192 14.24 -2.75 8.66
C GLN A 192 13.86 -1.73 7.58
N VAL A 193 13.18 -0.66 8.00
CA VAL A 193 12.91 0.48 7.13
C VAL A 193 14.24 1.12 6.76
N GLN A 194 14.54 1.14 5.45
CA GLN A 194 15.79 1.69 4.93
C GLN A 194 15.71 3.20 4.72
N GLY A 195 14.51 3.72 4.48
CA GLY A 195 14.25 5.12 4.23
C GLY A 195 14.71 6.06 5.35
N LYS A 196 15.13 7.24 4.92
CA LYS A 196 15.38 8.44 5.73
C LYS A 196 14.28 9.47 5.50
N PHE A 197 14.21 10.48 6.37
CA PHE A 197 13.27 11.59 6.28
C PHE A 197 11.79 11.17 6.33
N ILE A 198 11.49 10.06 7.03
CA ILE A 198 10.14 9.50 7.18
C ILE A 198 9.23 10.56 7.82
N GLY A 199 8.09 10.84 7.19
CA GLY A 199 7.09 11.79 7.66
C GLY A 199 7.54 13.25 7.64
N THR A 200 8.55 13.61 6.84
CA THR A 200 8.94 15.02 6.67
C THR A 200 7.75 15.87 6.25
N GLY A 201 7.47 16.94 7.00
CA GLY A 201 6.33 17.82 6.75
C GLY A 201 4.95 17.20 7.05
N MET A 202 4.90 16.04 7.70
CA MET A 202 3.66 15.41 8.17
C MET A 202 2.96 16.33 9.16
N HIS A 203 1.66 16.52 8.97
CA HIS A 203 0.80 17.34 9.85
C HIS A 203 -0.56 16.69 10.14
N GLY A 204 -0.80 15.47 9.62
CA GLY A 204 -1.96 14.65 9.92
C GLY A 204 -1.73 13.18 9.59
N GLY A 205 -2.62 12.31 10.08
CA GLY A 205 -2.53 10.86 9.88
C GLY A 205 -1.61 10.14 10.88
N VAL A 206 -1.36 8.86 10.62
CA VAL A 206 -0.52 7.99 11.45
C VAL A 206 0.26 7.01 10.59
N ILE A 207 1.52 6.75 10.97
CA ILE A 207 2.34 5.69 10.39
C ILE A 207 2.60 4.65 11.48
N TYR A 208 2.28 3.39 11.22
CA TYR A 208 2.68 2.27 12.08
C TYR A 208 3.84 1.51 11.45
N LEU A 209 4.87 1.26 12.24
CA LEU A 209 6.08 0.59 11.78
C LEU A 209 6.33 -0.63 12.65
N ARG A 210 6.33 -1.82 12.06
CA ARG A 210 6.70 -3.05 12.77
C ARG A 210 8.22 -3.09 12.98
N GLY A 211 8.66 -3.19 14.23
CA GLY A 211 10.07 -3.08 14.61
C GLY A 211 10.40 -1.73 15.23
N SER A 212 11.61 -1.23 14.97
CA SER A 212 12.11 0.03 15.51
C SER A 212 12.58 0.97 14.41
N VAL A 213 12.57 2.26 14.72
CA VAL A 213 13.09 3.31 13.84
C VAL A 213 14.00 4.20 14.68
N LYS A 214 15.07 4.71 14.06
CA LYS A 214 16.02 5.60 14.74
C LYS A 214 15.61 7.06 14.50
N ASP A 215 15.81 7.93 15.48
CA ASP A 215 15.43 9.34 15.41
C ASP A 215 15.96 10.06 14.16
N PHE A 216 17.18 9.74 13.72
CA PHE A 216 17.77 10.36 12.52
C PHE A 216 17.06 9.99 11.21
N GLN A 217 16.25 8.93 11.20
CA GLN A 217 15.47 8.51 10.04
C GLN A 217 14.16 9.32 9.91
N LEU A 218 13.77 10.04 10.95
CA LEU A 218 12.49 10.75 11.00
C LEU A 218 12.62 12.21 10.56
N GLY A 219 11.54 12.74 9.98
CA GLY A 219 11.34 14.17 9.82
C GLY A 219 11.27 14.86 11.19
N LYS A 220 11.66 16.13 11.26
CA LYS A 220 11.70 16.90 12.52
C LYS A 220 10.33 17.05 13.16
N GLU A 221 9.27 16.94 12.37
CA GLU A 221 7.88 17.10 12.79
C GLU A 221 7.27 15.79 13.33
N VAL A 222 8.02 14.69 13.36
CA VAL A 222 7.50 13.36 13.67
C VAL A 222 7.90 12.92 15.07
N GLY A 223 6.91 12.52 15.87
CA GLY A 223 7.09 11.90 17.17
C GLY A 223 6.91 10.38 17.11
N ILE A 224 7.45 9.68 18.11
CA ILE A 224 7.28 8.24 18.31
C ILE A 224 6.44 8.02 19.57
N ALA A 225 5.47 7.11 19.54
CA ALA A 225 4.68 6.68 20.69
C ALA A 225 4.48 5.16 20.70
N GLU A 226 4.16 4.63 21.88
CA GLU A 226 3.63 3.28 22.03
C GLU A 226 2.17 3.23 21.56
N LEU A 227 1.71 2.02 21.19
CA LEU A 227 0.33 1.83 20.73
C LEU A 227 -0.68 1.97 21.88
N ASP A 228 -1.77 2.66 21.60
CA ASP A 228 -2.99 2.63 22.41
C ASP A 228 -3.96 1.52 21.93
N GLU A 229 -5.14 1.42 22.54
CA GLU A 229 -6.14 0.40 22.17
C GLU A 229 -6.74 0.64 20.77
N LYS A 230 -6.95 1.90 20.37
CA LYS A 230 -7.48 2.25 19.05
C LYS A 230 -6.47 1.90 17.96
N ASP A 231 -5.19 2.15 18.22
CA ASP A 231 -4.10 1.78 17.32
C ASP A 231 -4.07 0.27 17.09
N ARG A 232 -4.23 -0.54 18.16
CA ARG A 232 -4.30 -2.01 18.07
C ARG A 232 -5.49 -2.49 17.26
N LEU A 233 -6.65 -1.85 17.39
CA LEU A 233 -7.83 -2.19 16.59
C LEU A 233 -7.62 -1.89 15.10
N VAL A 234 -7.01 -0.74 14.78
CA VAL A 234 -6.67 -0.36 13.40
C VAL A 234 -5.66 -1.36 12.80
N LEU A 235 -4.60 -1.70 13.55
CA LEU A 235 -3.62 -2.70 13.12
C LEU A 235 -4.28 -4.07 12.92
N LYS A 236 -5.09 -4.54 13.87
CA LYS A 236 -5.77 -5.83 13.77
C LYS A 236 -6.61 -5.93 12.49
N GLN A 237 -7.36 -4.87 12.18
CA GLN A 237 -8.16 -4.81 10.96
C GLN A 237 -7.27 -4.84 9.71
N LEU A 238 -6.35 -3.88 9.57
CA LEU A 238 -5.61 -3.69 8.33
C LEU A 238 -4.55 -4.76 8.06
N VAL A 239 -3.93 -5.29 9.12
CA VAL A 239 -3.04 -6.46 9.02
C VAL A 239 -3.83 -7.71 8.71
N GLY A 240 -5.05 -7.87 9.26
CA GLY A 240 -5.95 -8.97 8.90
C GLY A 240 -6.34 -8.95 7.41
N GLU A 241 -6.70 -7.78 6.88
CA GLU A 241 -6.99 -7.62 5.44
C GLU A 241 -5.74 -7.90 4.57
N PHE A 242 -4.57 -7.38 4.94
CA PHE A 242 -3.31 -7.68 4.27
C PHE A 242 -3.01 -9.19 4.27
N ALA A 243 -3.16 -9.85 5.42
CA ALA A 243 -2.92 -11.27 5.59
C ALA A 243 -3.88 -12.10 4.73
N GLN A 244 -5.15 -11.70 4.63
CA GLN A 244 -6.12 -12.35 3.75
C GLN A 244 -5.73 -12.24 2.27
N HIS A 245 -5.30 -11.06 1.81
CA HIS A 245 -4.94 -10.85 0.40
C HIS A 245 -3.70 -11.66 -0.01
N PHE A 246 -2.74 -11.84 0.90
CA PHE A 246 -1.44 -12.44 0.59
C PHE A 246 -1.16 -13.77 1.28
N SER A 247 -2.16 -14.34 1.97
CA SER A 247 -2.06 -15.63 2.67
C SER A 247 -0.98 -15.68 3.76
N TYR A 248 -0.86 -14.61 4.56
CA TYR A 248 -0.05 -14.59 5.79
C TYR A 248 -0.89 -14.94 7.02
N ASP A 249 -0.23 -15.23 8.14
CA ASP A 249 -0.86 -15.27 9.46
C ASP A 249 -0.84 -13.86 10.09
N ALA A 250 -2.03 -13.28 10.32
CA ALA A 250 -2.16 -11.96 10.91
C ALA A 250 -1.68 -11.92 12.37
N GLU A 251 -1.90 -12.98 13.14
CA GLU A 251 -1.51 -13.03 14.55
C GLU A 251 0.01 -13.11 14.69
N GLU A 252 0.69 -13.83 13.79
CA GLU A 252 2.15 -13.85 13.71
C GLU A 252 2.71 -12.45 13.41
N ILE A 253 2.09 -11.72 12.48
CA ILE A 253 2.53 -10.35 12.16
C ILE A 253 2.33 -9.42 13.37
N LEU A 254 1.17 -9.49 14.02
CA LEU A 254 0.76 -8.63 15.13
C LEU A 254 1.46 -8.95 16.45
N TYR A 255 2.03 -10.15 16.60
CA TYR A 255 2.78 -10.54 17.79
C TYR A 255 4.02 -9.65 18.03
N HIS A 256 4.62 -9.13 16.96
CA HIS A 256 5.81 -8.29 17.06
C HIS A 256 5.48 -6.84 17.49
N LYS A 257 6.48 -6.15 18.06
CA LYS A 257 6.34 -4.75 18.47
C LYS A 257 6.14 -3.84 17.26
N PHE A 258 5.24 -2.86 17.41
CA PHE A 258 5.05 -1.75 16.49
C PHE A 258 5.36 -0.43 17.20
N ALA A 259 5.93 0.51 16.44
CA ALA A 259 6.02 1.91 16.80
C ALA A 259 4.92 2.70 16.07
N LYS A 260 4.32 3.67 16.77
CA LYS A 260 3.42 4.67 16.18
C LYS A 260 4.21 5.94 15.89
N LEU A 261 4.17 6.41 14.66
CA LEU A 261 4.70 7.71 14.25
C LEU A 261 3.55 8.67 13.98
N PHE A 262 3.65 9.88 14.51
CA PHE A 262 2.59 10.88 14.46
C PHE A 262 3.17 12.29 14.34
N PRO A 263 2.41 13.26 13.80
CA PRO A 263 2.88 14.65 13.72
C PRO A 263 2.87 15.30 15.10
N LEU A 264 3.98 15.91 15.50
CA LEU A 264 4.11 16.69 16.74
C LEU A 264 3.29 17.98 16.70
N TYR A 265 3.04 18.50 15.50
CA TYR A 265 2.33 19.77 15.30
C TYR A 265 1.17 19.58 14.33
N LEU A 266 -0.02 20.04 14.73
CA LEU A 266 -1.21 20.05 13.85
C LEU A 266 -1.16 21.16 12.78
N ARG A 267 -0.36 22.21 13.02
CA ARG A 267 -0.19 23.37 12.12
C ARG A 267 1.27 23.82 12.06
N PRO A 268 2.20 23.01 11.52
CA PRO A 268 3.62 23.35 11.50
C PRO A 268 3.91 24.67 10.76
N TYR A 269 3.06 25.04 9.79
CA TYR A 269 3.18 26.27 9.00
C TYR A 269 2.23 27.40 9.42
N GLY A 270 1.48 27.25 10.52
CA GLY A 270 0.44 28.22 10.92
C GLY A 270 0.95 29.64 11.17
N ARG A 271 2.26 29.81 11.40
CA ARG A 271 2.91 31.12 11.60
C ARG A 271 3.50 31.74 10.33
N LEU A 272 3.49 31.00 9.20
CA LEU A 272 4.04 31.47 7.92
C LEU A 272 2.96 32.02 6.99
N TYR A 273 1.69 31.69 7.22
CA TYR A 273 0.58 32.27 6.47
C TYR A 273 0.24 33.66 7.01
N ALA A 274 0.18 34.66 6.14
CA ALA A 274 -0.40 35.96 6.46
C ALA A 274 -1.94 35.83 6.46
N TYR A 275 -2.58 36.30 7.53
CA TYR A 275 -4.03 36.39 7.65
C TYR A 275 -4.53 37.75 7.17
#